data_AF-A0A9J6H0S1-F1
#
_entry.id   AF-A0A9J6H0S1-F1
#
_cell.length_a   1.000
_cell.length_b   1.000
_cell.length_c   1.000
_cell.angle_alpha   90.00
_cell.angle_beta   90.00
_cell.angle_gamma   90.00
#
_symmetry.space_group_name_H-M   'P 1'
#
loop_
_entity.id
_entity.type
_entity.pdbx_description
1 polymer ?
#
loop_
_entity_poly.entity_id
_entity_poly.type
_entity_poly.pdbx_seq_one_letter_code
_entity_poly.pdbx_strand_id
1 'polypeptide(L)'
;MRPVERNIGSPPAMSKSDEQVVFIPHIFRSIPMESAGYESFRGLKVKRFAAGASAFDAGQEFRENSCFPSSRPLPYGGSDPGPCKQGAPLALSLPHFLFADPSYQAAVDGMNLDANKQQFFFNSEPTLG
;
A
#
# COMPACT_ATOMS: atom_id res chain seq x y z
N MET A 1 39.94 9.79 -16.50
CA MET A 1 38.66 9.39 -15.89
C MET A 1 37.56 9.68 -16.90
N ARG A 2 36.86 8.65 -17.42
CA ARG A 2 35.70 8.85 -18.30
C ARG A 2 34.46 9.01 -17.42
N PRO A 3 33.55 9.97 -17.68
CA PRO A 3 32.30 10.07 -16.94
C PRO A 3 31.47 8.80 -17.18
N VAL A 4 31.01 8.18 -16.10
CA VAL A 4 30.00 7.12 -16.17
C VAL A 4 28.66 7.82 -16.37
N GLU A 5 28.16 7.84 -17.60
CA GLU A 5 26.76 8.18 -17.87
C GLU A 5 25.90 7.12 -17.17
N ARG A 6 25.25 7.51 -16.07
CA ARG A 6 24.17 6.72 -15.50
C ARG A 6 23.00 6.81 -16.47
N ASN A 7 22.87 5.81 -17.34
CA ASN A 7 21.62 5.53 -18.03
C ASN A 7 20.55 5.27 -16.97
N ILE A 8 19.79 6.32 -16.63
CA ILE A 8 18.46 6.19 -16.05
C ILE A 8 17.60 5.63 -17.18
N GLY A 9 17.65 4.31 -17.35
CA GLY A 9 16.65 3.62 -18.16
C GLY A 9 15.30 3.90 -17.52
N SER A 10 14.35 4.42 -18.30
CA SER A 10 12.97 4.53 -17.83
C SER A 10 12.55 3.16 -17.29
N PRO A 11 11.84 3.11 -16.14
CA PRO A 11 11.27 1.86 -15.66
C PRO A 11 10.50 1.18 -16.81
N PRO A 12 10.54 -0.16 -16.91
CA PRO A 12 9.77 -0.85 -17.94
C PRO A 12 8.31 -0.40 -17.85
N ALA A 13 7.66 -0.23 -19.01
CA ALA A 13 6.27 0.20 -19.11
C ALA A 13 5.39 -0.56 -18.10
N MET A 14 4.89 0.14 -17.07
CA MET A 14 4.09 -0.44 -15.98
C MET A 14 2.74 -1.01 -16.48
N SER A 15 2.36 -0.70 -17.72
CA SER A 15 1.07 -1.08 -18.31
C SER A 15 0.80 -2.57 -18.47
N LYS A 16 1.83 -3.42 -18.46
CA LYS A 16 1.65 -4.86 -18.75
C LYS A 16 1.30 -5.73 -17.54
N SER A 17 1.42 -5.21 -16.32
CA SER A 17 1.07 -5.95 -15.10
C SER A 17 -0.25 -5.44 -14.51
N ASP A 18 -1.11 -6.35 -14.06
CA ASP A 18 -2.35 -6.04 -13.34
C ASP A 18 -2.13 -5.87 -11.82
N GLU A 19 -0.93 -6.20 -11.36
CA GLU A 19 -0.49 -6.05 -9.97
C GLU A 19 0.78 -5.21 -9.92
N GLN A 20 0.86 -4.35 -8.90
CA GLN A 20 2.06 -3.57 -8.59
C GLN A 20 2.38 -3.71 -7.12
N VAL A 21 3.67 -3.61 -6.79
CA VAL A 21 4.12 -3.66 -5.39
C VAL A 21 4.89 -2.39 -5.10
N VAL A 22 4.43 -1.63 -4.09
CA VAL A 22 5.06 -0.37 -3.69
C VAL A 22 5.77 -0.57 -2.36
N PHE A 23 7.10 -0.45 -2.36
CA PHE A 23 7.85 -0.41 -1.11
C PHE A 23 7.81 0.98 -0.51
N ILE A 24 7.37 1.08 0.75
CA ILE A 24 7.32 2.34 1.51
C ILE A 24 8.38 2.26 2.63
N PRO A 25 9.56 2.89 2.45
CA PRO A 25 10.67 2.75 3.39
C PRO A 25 10.33 3.17 4.81
N HIS A 26 9.48 4.18 4.98
CA HIS A 26 9.13 4.71 6.30
C HIS A 26 8.39 3.70 7.19
N ILE A 27 7.66 2.77 6.60
CA ILE A 27 6.90 1.73 7.30
C ILE A 27 7.51 0.33 7.11
N PHE A 28 8.69 0.24 6.46
CA PHE A 28 9.41 -1.01 6.20
C PHE A 28 8.56 -2.10 5.54
N ARG A 29 7.65 -1.71 4.65
CA ARG A 29 6.68 -2.64 4.06
C ARG A 29 6.54 -2.44 2.56
N SER A 30 6.41 -3.56 1.87
CA SER A 30 5.89 -3.60 0.50
C SER A 30 4.38 -3.76 0.55
N ILE A 31 3.66 -2.86 -0.12
CA ILE A 31 2.21 -2.88 -0.20
C ILE A 31 1.81 -3.41 -1.57
N PRO A 32 1.05 -4.53 -1.63
CA PRO A 32 0.45 -4.99 -2.88
C PRO A 32 -0.65 -4.00 -3.31
N MET A 33 -0.65 -3.69 -4.60
CA MET A 33 -1.56 -2.73 -5.23
C MET A 33 -2.28 -3.42 -6.39
N GLU A 34 -3.60 -3.29 -6.38
CA GLU A 34 -4.48 -3.91 -7.37
C GLU A 34 -4.84 -2.91 -8.46
N SER A 35 -4.90 -3.37 -9.72
CA SER A 35 -5.37 -2.54 -10.83
C SER A 35 -6.86 -2.19 -10.65
N ALA A 36 -7.15 -0.90 -10.50
CA ALA A 36 -8.51 -0.36 -10.46
C ALA A 36 -9.02 0.06 -11.86
N GLY A 37 -8.25 -0.22 -12.92
CA GLY A 37 -8.60 0.07 -14.31
C GLY A 37 -7.95 1.34 -14.87
N TYR A 38 -8.42 1.77 -16.04
CA TYR A 38 -7.93 2.96 -16.73
C TYR A 38 -8.83 4.17 -16.49
N GLU A 39 -8.23 5.34 -16.32
CA GLU A 39 -8.94 6.62 -16.23
C GLU A 39 -8.23 7.73 -17.01
N SER A 40 -8.92 8.85 -17.23
CA SER A 40 -8.32 10.06 -17.76
C SER A 40 -7.95 11.00 -16.62
N PHE A 41 -6.67 11.30 -16.48
CA PHE A 41 -6.18 12.29 -15.53
C PHE A 41 -5.52 13.44 -16.29
N ARG A 42 -6.13 14.62 -16.26
CA ARG A 42 -5.65 15.82 -16.96
C ARG A 42 -5.36 15.59 -18.46
N GLY A 43 -6.21 14.80 -19.12
CA GLY A 43 -6.08 14.47 -20.55
C GLY A 43 -5.14 13.31 -20.87
N LEU A 44 -4.46 12.73 -19.88
CA LEU A 44 -3.62 11.55 -20.05
C LEU A 44 -4.39 10.28 -19.70
N LYS A 45 -4.24 9.23 -20.49
CA LYS A 45 -4.72 7.88 -20.15
C LYS A 45 -3.78 7.30 -19.11
N VAL A 46 -4.27 7.05 -17.91
CA VAL A 46 -3.51 6.46 -16.81
C VAL A 46 -4.16 5.16 -16.35
N LYS A 47 -3.35 4.23 -15.83
CA LYS A 47 -3.83 3.05 -15.11
C LYS A 47 -3.77 3.35 -13.62
N ARG A 48 -4.87 3.19 -12.91
CA ARG A 48 -4.95 3.38 -11.45
C ARG A 48 -4.61 2.06 -10.75
N PHE A 49 -3.75 2.15 -9.74
CA PHE A 49 -3.45 1.06 -8.83
C PHE A 49 -3.80 1.49 -7.41
N ALA A 50 -4.53 0.65 -6.68
CA ALA A 50 -5.06 0.98 -5.36
C ALA A 50 -4.76 -0.11 -4.33
N ALA A 51 -4.53 0.30 -3.09
CA ALA A 51 -4.35 -0.61 -1.96
C ALA A 51 -5.70 -1.22 -1.58
N GLY A 52 -5.75 -2.56 -1.50
CA GLY A 52 -6.91 -3.33 -1.06
C GLY A 52 -6.81 -3.77 0.41
N ALA A 53 -7.65 -4.73 0.79
CA ALA A 53 -7.64 -5.33 2.14
C ALA A 53 -6.33 -6.05 2.48
N SER A 54 -5.58 -6.49 1.47
CA SER A 54 -4.28 -7.14 1.61
C SER A 54 -3.16 -6.17 2.01
N ALA A 55 -3.36 -4.84 1.98
CA ALA A 55 -2.30 -3.87 2.22
C ALA A 55 -1.73 -3.94 3.65
N PHE A 56 -2.61 -4.03 4.65
CA PHE A 56 -2.23 -4.02 6.07
C PHE A 56 -2.54 -5.29 6.83
N ASP A 57 -2.99 -6.36 6.17
CA ASP A 57 -3.16 -7.65 6.83
C ASP A 57 -1.82 -8.21 7.36
N ALA A 58 -1.90 -8.94 8.47
CA ALA A 58 -0.76 -9.55 9.15
C ALA A 58 -0.63 -11.06 8.86
N GLY A 59 -1.28 -11.56 7.81
CA GLY A 59 -1.30 -12.99 7.48
C GLY A 59 -2.52 -13.74 8.02
N GLN A 60 -3.55 -13.04 8.52
CA GLN A 60 -4.79 -13.67 9.00
C GLN A 60 -5.67 -14.07 7.82
N GLU A 61 -5.88 -13.15 6.90
CA GLU A 61 -6.69 -13.36 5.69
C GLU A 61 -5.79 -13.60 4.46
N PHE A 62 -4.62 -12.94 4.39
CA PHE A 62 -3.70 -12.97 3.25
C PHE A 62 -2.37 -13.58 3.67
N ARG A 63 -2.23 -14.91 3.50
CA ARG A 63 -1.08 -15.70 4.00
C ARG A 63 0.27 -15.18 3.50
N GLU A 64 0.31 -14.53 2.35
CA GLU A 64 1.50 -13.89 1.78
C GLU A 64 2.11 -12.83 2.72
N ASN A 65 1.28 -12.23 3.58
CA ASN A 65 1.68 -11.24 4.55
C ASN A 65 2.13 -11.81 5.90
N SER A 66 2.07 -13.13 6.11
CA SER A 66 2.40 -13.75 7.40
C SER A 66 3.88 -13.60 7.79
N CYS A 67 4.73 -13.21 6.85
CA CYS A 67 6.15 -12.98 7.08
C CYS A 67 6.46 -11.60 7.70
N PHE A 68 5.49 -10.68 7.74
CA PHE A 68 5.72 -9.37 8.32
C PHE A 68 5.83 -9.46 9.84
N PRO A 69 6.90 -8.91 10.44
CA PRO A 69 7.15 -9.07 11.85
C PRO A 69 6.07 -8.35 12.65
N SER A 70 5.53 -9.02 13.67
CA SER A 70 4.61 -8.41 14.63
C SER A 70 5.04 -8.81 16.03
N SER A 71 5.22 -7.83 16.90
CA SER A 71 5.53 -8.05 18.32
C SER A 71 4.27 -8.36 19.14
N ARG A 72 3.09 -8.04 18.59
CA ARG A 72 1.78 -8.26 19.20
C ARG A 72 0.72 -8.65 18.17
N PRO A 73 -0.28 -9.45 18.53
CA PRO A 73 -1.38 -9.74 17.62
C PRO A 73 -2.22 -8.47 17.41
N LEU A 74 -2.55 -8.17 16.15
CA LEU A 74 -3.48 -7.12 15.75
C LEU A 74 -4.61 -7.76 14.93
N PRO A 75 -5.88 -7.37 15.09
CA PRO A 75 -6.94 -7.75 14.14
C PRO A 75 -6.59 -7.41 12.69
N TYR A 76 -7.20 -8.09 11.72
CA TYR A 76 -6.88 -7.93 10.29
C TYR A 76 -6.99 -6.46 9.83
N GLY A 77 -6.17 -6.09 8.85
CA GLY A 77 -6.03 -4.70 8.39
C GLY A 77 -5.22 -3.79 9.31
N GLY A 78 -4.56 -4.35 10.34
CA GLY A 78 -3.56 -3.70 11.17
C GLY A 78 -2.17 -4.30 11.01
N SER A 79 -1.14 -3.45 10.95
CA SER A 79 0.28 -3.85 10.87
C SER A 79 1.11 -3.24 12.00
N ASP A 80 2.09 -3.99 12.50
CA ASP A 80 2.99 -3.58 13.59
C ASP A 80 4.41 -3.27 13.07
N PRO A 81 4.76 -2.00 12.80
CA PRO A 81 6.12 -1.64 12.43
C PRO A 81 7.07 -1.58 13.65
N GLY A 82 6.60 -1.85 14.86
CA GLY A 82 7.38 -1.78 16.10
C GLY A 82 8.73 -2.52 16.04
N PRO A 83 8.81 -3.76 15.54
CA PRO A 83 10.07 -4.49 15.35
C PRO A 83 11.11 -3.73 14.52
N CYS A 84 10.70 -2.94 13.52
CA CYS A 84 11.58 -2.12 12.69
C CYS A 84 11.78 -0.70 13.24
N LYS A 85 11.05 -0.34 14.30
CA LYS A 85 11.05 0.98 14.94
C LYS A 85 11.50 0.90 16.40
N GLN A 86 12.52 0.09 16.68
CA GLN A 86 13.14 -0.03 18.00
C GLN A 86 12.16 -0.42 19.12
N GLY A 87 11.13 -1.21 18.80
CA GLY A 87 10.11 -1.66 19.75
C GLY A 87 9.04 -0.61 20.07
N ALA A 88 8.96 0.50 19.34
CA ALA A 88 7.91 1.50 19.56
C ALA A 88 6.50 0.88 19.39
N PRO A 89 5.52 1.23 20.25
CA PRO A 89 4.17 0.66 20.22
C PRO A 89 3.30 1.29 19.13
N LEU A 90 3.73 1.17 17.87
CA LEU A 90 3.08 1.77 16.70
C LEU A 90 2.19 0.75 15.99
N ALA A 91 1.01 1.16 15.56
CA ALA A 91 0.14 0.38 14.68
C ALA A 91 -0.17 1.19 13.41
N LEU A 92 -0.26 0.50 12.27
CA LEU A 92 -0.56 1.09 10.97
C LEU A 92 -1.82 0.46 10.39
N SER A 93 -2.61 1.28 9.71
CA SER A 93 -3.83 0.91 8.98
C SER A 93 -4.06 1.91 7.85
N LEU A 94 -5.03 1.64 6.98
CA LEU A 94 -5.57 2.68 6.12
C LEU A 94 -6.36 3.69 6.97
N PRO A 95 -6.48 4.97 6.53
CA PRO A 95 -7.27 5.98 7.23
C PRO A 95 -8.66 5.49 7.63
N HIS A 96 -9.08 5.84 8.85
CA HIS A 96 -10.34 5.39 9.47
C HIS A 96 -10.55 3.87 9.45
N PHE A 97 -9.47 3.08 9.42
CA PHE A 97 -9.50 1.63 9.41
C PHE A 97 -10.25 1.06 8.19
N LEU A 98 -10.12 1.73 7.03
CA LEU A 98 -10.61 1.20 5.76
C LEU A 98 -10.03 -0.20 5.50
N PHE A 99 -10.90 -1.16 5.17
CA PHE A 99 -10.58 -2.58 4.95
C PHE A 99 -9.95 -3.31 6.15
N ALA A 100 -10.16 -2.83 7.37
CA ALA A 100 -9.72 -3.49 8.59
C ALA A 100 -10.91 -4.01 9.42
N ASP A 101 -10.60 -4.73 10.49
CA ASP A 101 -11.60 -5.28 11.41
C ASP A 101 -12.55 -4.19 11.97
N PRO A 102 -13.88 -4.41 11.97
CA PRO A 102 -14.83 -3.43 12.49
C PRO A 102 -14.60 -3.04 13.95
N SER A 103 -13.95 -3.89 14.75
CA SER A 103 -13.59 -3.58 16.14
C SER A 103 -12.74 -2.32 16.27
N TYR A 104 -11.89 -2.00 15.28
CA TYR A 104 -11.12 -0.75 15.31
C TYR A 104 -12.00 0.49 15.21
N GLN A 105 -13.02 0.45 14.35
CA GLN A 105 -13.95 1.56 14.15
C GLN A 105 -14.89 1.71 15.35
N ALA A 106 -15.31 0.61 15.94
CA ALA A 106 -16.14 0.61 17.14
C ALA A 106 -15.40 1.09 18.40
N ALA A 107 -14.07 0.99 18.42
CA ALA A 107 -13.25 1.38 19.56
C ALA A 107 -12.91 2.87 19.61
N VAL A 108 -13.18 3.64 18.54
CA VAL A 108 -12.80 5.05 18.45
C VAL A 108 -13.95 5.88 17.86
N ASP A 109 -14.39 6.89 18.60
CA ASP A 109 -15.42 7.80 18.13
C ASP A 109 -14.94 8.64 16.92
N GLY A 110 -15.87 8.96 16.02
CA GLY A 110 -15.61 9.81 14.85
C GLY A 110 -15.06 9.08 13.63
N MET A 111 -15.04 7.75 13.63
CA MET A 111 -14.70 6.96 12.44
C MET A 111 -15.81 7.04 11.38
N ASN A 112 -15.41 7.20 10.12
CA ASN A 112 -16.32 7.27 8.98
C ASN A 112 -15.62 6.67 7.77
N LEU A 113 -16.25 5.74 7.07
CA LEU A 113 -15.66 5.07 5.91
C LEU A 113 -16.03 5.80 4.61
N ASP A 114 -15.02 6.21 3.88
CA ASP A 114 -15.13 6.77 2.53
C ASP A 114 -13.92 6.34 1.71
N ALA A 115 -14.07 5.24 0.96
CA ALA A 115 -13.01 4.67 0.15
C ALA A 115 -12.42 5.69 -0.84
N ASN A 116 -13.21 6.64 -1.35
CA ASN A 116 -12.73 7.65 -2.29
C ASN A 116 -11.73 8.63 -1.65
N LYS A 117 -11.76 8.79 -0.32
CA LYS A 117 -10.88 9.70 0.42
C LYS A 117 -9.75 8.96 1.14
N GLN A 118 -9.96 7.69 1.47
CA GLN A 118 -9.15 6.95 2.42
C GLN A 118 -8.34 5.83 1.78
N GLN A 119 -8.62 5.48 0.53
CA GLN A 119 -7.83 4.50 -0.18
C GLN A 119 -6.52 5.11 -0.65
N PHE A 120 -5.41 4.41 -0.39
CA PHE A 120 -4.13 4.75 -1.01
C PHE A 120 -4.14 4.27 -2.46
N PHE A 121 -3.80 5.16 -3.39
CA PHE A 121 -3.70 4.83 -4.81
C PHE A 121 -2.59 5.63 -5.48
N PHE A 122 -2.12 5.14 -6.62
CA PHE A 122 -1.34 5.94 -7.56
C PHE A 122 -1.82 5.70 -8.99
N ASN A 123 -1.57 6.70 -9.83
CA ASN A 123 -1.88 6.64 -11.25
C ASN A 123 -0.57 6.57 -12.01
N SER A 124 -0.46 5.59 -12.89
CA SER A 124 0.71 5.40 -13.76
C SER A 124 0.33 5.67 -15.22
N GLU A 125 1.19 6.36 -15.95
CA GLU A 125 1.04 6.45 -17.39
C GLU A 125 1.60 5.17 -18.04
N PRO A 126 0.80 4.43 -18.83
CA PRO A 126 1.15 3.12 -19.37
C PRO A 126 2.50 3.01 -20.10
N THR A 127 2.97 4.09 -20.72
CA THR A 127 4.11 4.09 -21.63
C THR A 127 5.41 4.47 -20.90
N LEU A 128 5.36 5.51 -20.07
CA LEU A 128 6.48 6.12 -19.36
C LEU A 128 6.68 5.53 -17.96
N GLY A 129 5.60 5.01 -17.37
CA GLY A 129 5.54 4.64 -15.95
C GLY A 129 4.95 5.77 -15.11
#